data_AF-S4RBE3-F1
#
_entry.id   AF-S4RBE3-F1
#
_cell.length_a   1.000
_cell.length_b   1.000
_cell.length_c   1.000
_cell.angle_alpha   90.00
_cell.angle_beta   90.00
_cell.angle_gamma   90.00
#
_symmetry.space_group_name_H-M   'P 1'
#
loop_
_entity.id
_entity.type
_entity.pdbx_description
1 polymer ?
#
loop_
_entity_poly.entity_id
_entity_poly.type
_entity_poly.pdbx_seq_one_letter_code
_entity_poly.pdbx_strand_id
1 'polypeptide(L)'
;VCLSTDVRNDIASLAQLENCTVIDGYLQILLIFNTKVEDFTGLSFPKLTMITEYLVLFRVNGLESLKNLFPNLTVIRGTRLFYNYALVIYEMLDMKEIGLPSLRNITRGAVRIEKNADLCYLNTVDWSLVLDSEQNNYVAGNKPAKECGDVCPGDADGNSRCEKTLKNGNFACRCWSSEHCQQ
;
A
#
# COMPACT_ATOMS: atom_id res chain seq x y z
N VAL A 1 2.55 20.54 6.56
CA VAL A 1 3.79 19.77 6.27
C VAL A 1 4.27 19.21 7.58
N CYS A 2 4.68 17.96 7.60
CA CYS A 2 5.17 17.25 8.78
C CYS A 2 6.57 16.69 8.48
N LEU A 3 7.40 16.53 9.51
CA LEU A 3 8.72 15.90 9.37
C LEU A 3 8.59 14.38 9.38
N SER A 4 9.72 13.68 9.24
CA SER A 4 9.78 12.23 9.42
C SER A 4 9.00 11.76 10.65
N THR A 5 8.14 10.77 10.46
CA THR A 5 7.24 10.27 11.50
C THR A 5 7.49 8.77 11.71
N ASP A 6 7.72 8.39 12.96
CA ASP A 6 7.87 7.01 13.43
C ASP A 6 6.75 6.71 14.41
N VAL A 7 5.77 5.94 13.93
CA VAL A 7 4.61 5.48 14.69
C VAL A 7 4.91 4.06 15.15
N ARG A 8 5.06 3.89 16.47
CA ARG A 8 5.49 2.62 17.04
C ARG A 8 4.83 2.31 18.37
N ASN A 9 4.57 1.02 18.62
CA ASN A 9 3.98 0.47 19.85
C ASN A 9 2.52 0.88 20.12
N ASP A 10 2.17 2.14 19.90
CA ASP A 10 0.87 2.72 20.20
C ASP A 10 0.24 3.36 18.95
N ILE A 11 -0.95 2.86 18.60
CA ILE A 11 -1.77 3.35 17.48
C ILE A 11 -2.19 4.81 17.64
N ALA A 12 -2.33 5.31 18.87
CA ALA A 12 -2.67 6.71 19.12
C ALA A 12 -1.63 7.68 18.54
N SER A 13 -0.38 7.22 18.35
CA SER A 13 0.67 8.01 17.70
C SER A 13 0.37 8.37 16.24
N LEU A 14 -0.57 7.66 15.59
CA LEU A 14 -1.06 8.03 14.26
C LEU A 14 -1.71 9.42 14.23
N ALA A 15 -2.22 9.93 15.37
CA ALA A 15 -2.82 11.26 15.45
C ALA A 15 -1.86 12.40 15.02
N GLN A 16 -0.55 12.16 15.04
CA GLN A 16 0.45 13.08 14.49
C GLN A 16 0.23 13.39 12.99
N LEU A 17 -0.50 12.53 12.27
CA LEU A 17 -0.75 12.63 10.84
C LEU A 17 -2.01 13.45 10.49
N GLU A 18 -2.86 13.84 11.45
CA GLU A 18 -4.19 14.44 11.22
C GLU A 18 -4.19 15.65 10.27
N ASN A 19 -3.14 16.47 10.32
CA ASN A 19 -3.00 17.69 9.51
C ASN A 19 -1.83 17.63 8.52
N CYS A 20 -1.26 16.44 8.31
CA CYS A 20 -0.13 16.25 7.41
C CYS A 20 -0.62 16.06 5.97
N THR A 21 -0.34 17.04 5.11
CA THR A 21 -0.52 16.89 3.65
C THR A 21 0.72 16.29 2.99
N VAL A 22 1.88 16.73 3.44
CA VAL A 22 3.18 16.25 2.97
C VAL A 22 3.99 15.85 4.19
N ILE A 23 4.58 14.66 4.14
CA ILE A 23 5.65 14.25 5.05
C ILE A 23 6.98 14.52 4.33
N ASP A 24 7.70 15.51 4.83
CA ASP A 24 9.06 15.81 4.42
C ASP A 24 10.02 14.95 5.24
N GLY A 25 10.27 13.75 4.74
CA GLY A 25 10.96 12.68 5.42
C GLY A 25 10.32 11.33 5.12
N TYR A 26 10.50 10.39 6.04
CA TYR A 26 9.92 9.05 5.96
C TYR A 26 8.67 8.91 6.84
N LEU A 27 7.85 7.91 6.51
CA LEU A 27 6.81 7.40 7.40
C LEU A 27 7.10 5.95 7.75
N GLN A 28 7.21 5.65 9.04
CA GLN A 28 7.37 4.31 9.57
C GLN A 28 6.20 4.00 10.50
N ILE A 29 5.53 2.86 10.29
CA ILE A 29 4.46 2.36 11.17
C ILE A 29 4.83 0.93 11.54
N LEU A 30 5.33 0.74 12.77
CA LEU A 30 6.08 -0.45 13.15
C LEU A 30 5.64 -0.97 14.52
N LEU A 31 5.70 -2.29 14.73
CA LEU A 31 5.65 -2.92 16.06
C LEU A 31 4.42 -2.52 16.90
N ILE A 32 3.24 -2.55 16.30
CA ILE A 32 1.98 -2.30 16.99
C ILE A 32 1.27 -3.64 17.16
N PHE A 33 1.39 -4.24 18.34
CA PHE A 33 0.92 -5.61 18.60
C PHE A 33 -0.42 -5.67 19.33
N ASN A 34 -0.76 -4.62 20.09
CA ASN A 34 -1.90 -4.58 20.99
C ASN A 34 -3.11 -3.90 20.33
N THR A 35 -3.34 -4.20 19.05
CA THR A 35 -4.43 -3.63 18.25
C THR A 35 -5.19 -4.72 17.52
N LYS A 36 -6.45 -4.44 17.23
CA LYS A 36 -7.38 -5.25 16.45
C LYS A 36 -7.95 -4.44 15.30
N VAL A 37 -8.70 -5.10 14.42
CA VAL A 37 -9.34 -4.46 13.25
C VAL A 37 -10.24 -3.29 13.65
N GLU A 38 -10.92 -3.40 14.79
CA GLU A 38 -11.82 -2.34 15.28
C GLU A 38 -11.05 -1.05 15.62
N ASP A 39 -9.80 -1.15 16.06
CA ASP A 39 -8.98 0.01 16.44
C ASP A 39 -8.57 0.86 15.24
N PHE A 40 -8.52 0.27 14.03
CA PHE A 40 -8.27 0.99 12.78
C PHE A 40 -9.56 1.49 12.13
N THR A 41 -10.73 1.03 12.59
CA THR A 41 -12.01 1.42 12.02
C THR A 41 -12.28 2.89 12.30
N GLY A 42 -12.48 3.68 11.25
CA GLY A 42 -12.71 5.12 11.34
C GLY A 42 -11.44 5.98 11.41
N LEU A 43 -10.25 5.38 11.55
CA LEU A 43 -8.99 6.11 11.40
C LEU A 43 -8.76 6.43 9.92
N SER A 44 -8.53 7.71 9.63
CA SER A 44 -8.28 8.19 8.28
C SER A 44 -7.44 9.46 8.29
N PHE A 45 -6.44 9.51 7.41
CA PHE A 45 -5.56 10.66 7.19
C PHE A 45 -5.66 11.11 5.74
N PRO A 46 -6.84 11.56 5.28
CA PRO A 46 -7.10 11.86 3.87
C PRO A 46 -6.33 13.09 3.37
N LYS A 47 -5.78 13.91 4.27
CA LYS A 47 -4.95 15.05 3.87
C LYS A 47 -3.61 14.61 3.29
N LEU A 48 -3.08 13.45 3.70
CA LEU A 48 -1.76 12.99 3.29
C LEU A 48 -1.76 12.62 1.82
N THR A 49 -0.99 13.35 1.01
CA THR A 49 -0.87 13.13 -0.43
C THR A 49 0.54 12.78 -0.88
N MET A 50 1.56 13.08 -0.07
CA MET A 50 2.95 12.87 -0.47
C MET A 50 3.86 12.51 0.70
N ILE A 51 4.78 11.57 0.45
CA ILE A 51 5.93 11.25 1.29
C ILE A 51 7.20 11.51 0.46
N THR A 52 8.15 12.29 0.98
CA THR A 52 9.35 12.64 0.20
C THR A 52 10.41 11.52 0.21
N GLU A 53 10.54 10.76 1.29
CA GLU A 53 11.44 9.61 1.36
C GLU A 53 10.69 8.30 1.10
N TYR A 54 10.45 7.49 2.13
CA TYR A 54 9.88 6.14 2.00
C TYR A 54 8.75 5.88 3.01
N LEU A 55 7.95 4.84 2.74
CA LEU A 55 6.93 4.30 3.64
C LEU A 55 7.32 2.87 4.06
N VAL A 56 7.34 2.60 5.37
CA VAL A 56 7.54 1.24 5.92
C VAL A 56 6.38 0.86 6.84
N LEU A 57 5.80 -0.30 6.59
CA LEU A 57 4.88 -1.01 7.47
C LEU A 57 5.54 -2.31 7.93
N PHE A 58 5.58 -2.53 9.25
CA PHE A 58 6.19 -3.72 9.82
C PHE A 58 5.51 -4.18 11.10
N ARG A 59 4.95 -5.41 11.11
CA ARG A 59 4.35 -6.01 12.31
C ARG A 59 3.34 -5.09 13.00
N VAL A 60 2.26 -4.77 12.28
CA VAL A 60 1.11 -4.04 12.80
C VAL A 60 -0.09 -4.96 12.76
N ASN A 61 -0.59 -5.34 13.94
CA ASN A 61 -1.74 -6.24 14.07
C ASN A 61 -3.04 -5.47 13.80
N GLY A 62 -4.00 -6.08 13.11
CA GLY A 62 -5.33 -5.52 12.85
C GLY A 62 -5.44 -4.55 11.66
N LEU A 63 -4.33 -4.11 11.05
CA LEU A 63 -4.38 -3.24 9.88
C LEU A 63 -4.63 -4.06 8.60
N GLU A 64 -5.87 -4.05 8.11
CA GLU A 64 -6.26 -4.87 6.95
C GLU A 64 -5.97 -4.23 5.57
N SER A 65 -6.00 -2.90 5.47
CA SER A 65 -5.86 -2.15 4.20
C SER A 65 -5.47 -0.69 4.46
N LEU A 66 -4.72 -0.06 3.55
CA LEU A 66 -4.42 1.37 3.62
C LEU A 66 -5.52 2.25 3.00
N LYS A 67 -6.57 1.66 2.38
CA LYS A 67 -7.55 2.42 1.60
C LYS A 67 -8.23 3.53 2.37
N ASN A 68 -8.54 3.26 3.64
CA ASN A 68 -9.17 4.22 4.53
C ASN A 68 -8.14 5.08 5.25
N LEU A 69 -6.94 4.54 5.51
CA LEU A 69 -5.91 5.21 6.28
C LEU A 69 -5.25 6.34 5.47
N PHE A 70 -4.89 6.08 4.21
CA PHE A 70 -4.22 7.03 3.32
C PHE A 70 -4.88 7.08 1.92
N PRO A 71 -6.17 7.44 1.83
CA PRO A 71 -6.93 7.35 0.58
C PRO A 71 -6.35 8.22 -0.55
N ASN A 72 -5.67 9.32 -0.20
CA ASN A 72 -5.17 10.31 -1.14
C ASN A 72 -3.64 10.30 -1.30
N LEU A 73 -2.93 9.32 -0.71
CA LEU A 73 -1.48 9.22 -0.89
C LEU A 73 -1.19 8.95 -2.38
N THR A 74 -0.61 9.96 -3.03
CA THR A 74 -0.45 10.01 -4.49
C THR A 74 0.99 9.75 -4.91
N VAL A 75 1.96 10.25 -4.13
CA VAL A 75 3.38 10.20 -4.51
C VAL A 75 4.26 9.78 -3.34
N ILE A 76 5.21 8.89 -3.62
CA ILE A 76 6.37 8.61 -2.77
C ILE A 76 7.62 8.96 -3.57
N ARG A 77 8.33 10.03 -3.21
CA ARG A 77 9.43 10.53 -4.08
C ARG A 77 10.71 9.70 -3.97
N GLY A 78 10.96 9.03 -2.85
CA GLY A 78 12.16 8.21 -2.69
C GLY A 78 13.46 9.03 -2.72
N THR A 79 13.49 10.25 -2.20
CA THR A 79 14.73 11.06 -2.10
C THR A 79 15.78 10.36 -1.24
N ARG A 80 15.33 9.65 -0.19
CA ARG A 80 16.06 8.60 0.51
C ARG A 80 15.25 7.30 0.49
N LEU A 81 15.95 6.18 0.65
CA LEU A 81 15.39 4.84 0.55
C LEU A 81 15.67 4.06 1.83
N PHE A 82 14.75 3.16 2.19
CA PHE A 82 15.00 2.14 3.20
C PHE A 82 15.75 0.99 2.54
N TYR A 83 17.07 0.98 2.69
CA TYR A 83 17.99 0.24 1.82
C TYR A 83 17.83 0.69 0.36
N ASN A 84 17.12 -0.09 -0.46
CA ASN A 84 16.84 0.22 -1.88
C ASN A 84 15.34 0.43 -2.14
N TYR A 85 14.51 0.46 -1.09
CA TYR A 85 13.06 0.45 -1.22
C TYR A 85 12.43 1.78 -0.78
N ALA A 86 11.43 2.22 -1.55
CA ALA A 86 10.60 3.39 -1.23
C ALA A 86 9.28 3.00 -0.56
N LEU A 87 8.82 1.77 -0.76
CA LEU A 87 7.67 1.19 -0.07
C LEU A 87 8.04 -0.20 0.45
N VAL A 88 7.83 -0.42 1.74
CA VAL A 88 8.06 -1.71 2.40
C VAL A 88 6.82 -2.12 3.17
N ILE A 89 6.30 -3.31 2.88
CA ILE A 89 5.18 -3.96 3.56
C ILE A 89 5.67 -5.35 3.97
N TYR A 90 6.07 -5.49 5.24
CA TYR A 90 6.76 -6.68 5.72
C TYR A 90 6.11 -7.24 6.99
N GLU A 91 5.82 -8.55 7.00
CA GLU A 91 5.21 -9.24 8.15
C GLU A 91 3.93 -8.56 8.68
N MET A 92 3.06 -8.12 7.77
CA MET A 92 1.73 -7.59 8.06
C MET A 92 0.70 -8.73 7.98
N LEU A 93 0.54 -9.45 9.08
CA LEU A 93 -0.19 -10.73 9.10
C LEU A 93 -1.68 -10.60 8.78
N ASP A 94 -2.33 -9.53 9.25
CA ASP A 94 -3.77 -9.31 9.06
C ASP A 94 -4.10 -8.51 7.77
N MET A 95 -3.09 -8.10 7.01
CA MET A 95 -3.25 -7.24 5.85
C MET A 95 -3.77 -8.03 4.65
N LYS A 96 -4.93 -7.61 4.11
CA LYS A 96 -5.65 -8.31 3.01
C LYS A 96 -5.38 -7.71 1.64
N GLU A 97 -5.08 -6.42 1.59
CA GLU A 97 -4.80 -5.67 0.35
C GLU A 97 -3.91 -4.46 0.66
N ILE A 98 -3.17 -3.95 -0.35
CA ILE A 98 -2.39 -2.72 -0.19
C ILE A 98 -3.32 -1.51 -0.08
N GLY A 99 -4.32 -1.42 -0.97
CA GLY A 99 -5.35 -0.39 -0.88
C GLY A 99 -4.81 1.04 -0.96
N LEU A 100 -3.95 1.36 -1.93
CA LEU A 100 -3.50 2.74 -2.17
C LEU A 100 -4.10 3.28 -3.46
N PRO A 101 -5.41 3.60 -3.49
CA PRO A 101 -6.16 3.87 -4.73
C PRO A 101 -5.65 5.09 -5.50
N SER A 102 -5.08 6.07 -4.79
CA SER A 102 -4.56 7.31 -5.39
C SER A 102 -3.08 7.25 -5.75
N LEU A 103 -2.36 6.18 -5.41
CA LEU A 103 -0.91 6.13 -5.63
C LEU A 103 -0.61 6.07 -7.13
N ARG A 104 0.02 7.12 -7.65
CA ARG A 104 0.33 7.27 -9.08
C ARG A 104 1.81 7.23 -9.39
N ASN A 105 2.67 7.58 -8.43
CA ASN A 105 4.09 7.65 -8.70
C ASN A 105 4.95 7.32 -7.48
N ILE A 106 5.83 6.35 -7.66
CA ILE A 106 7.02 6.16 -6.83
C ILE A 106 8.22 6.56 -7.69
N THR A 107 8.76 7.75 -7.44
CA THR A 107 9.74 8.37 -8.35
C THR A 107 11.10 7.66 -8.32
N ARG A 108 11.51 7.15 -7.16
CA ARG A 108 12.80 6.46 -7.00
C ARG A 108 12.68 5.36 -5.97
N GLY A 109 13.37 4.24 -6.21
CA GLY A 109 13.42 3.10 -5.31
C GLY A 109 12.42 2.01 -5.69
N ALA A 110 12.64 0.81 -5.18
CA ALA A 110 11.80 -0.34 -5.46
C ALA A 110 10.71 -0.53 -4.39
N VAL A 111 9.84 -1.51 -4.59
CA VAL A 111 8.85 -1.96 -3.61
C VAL A 111 9.27 -3.31 -3.04
N ARG A 112 9.13 -3.47 -1.71
CA ARG A 112 9.30 -4.75 -1.01
C ARG A 112 8.01 -5.15 -0.32
N ILE A 113 7.40 -6.24 -0.76
CA ILE A 113 6.17 -6.80 -0.17
C ILE A 113 6.44 -8.25 0.19
N GLU A 114 6.63 -8.52 1.48
CA GLU A 114 7.12 -9.83 1.88
C GLU A 114 6.51 -10.33 3.19
N LYS A 115 6.22 -11.64 3.24
CA LYS A 115 5.70 -12.35 4.42
C LYS A 115 4.35 -11.82 4.95
N ASN A 116 3.46 -11.40 4.05
CA ASN A 116 2.10 -10.99 4.40
C ASN A 116 1.13 -12.13 4.06
N ALA A 117 0.84 -12.98 5.06
CA ALA A 117 0.21 -14.29 4.84
C ALA A 117 -1.20 -14.22 4.24
N ASP A 118 -1.94 -13.14 4.52
CA ASP A 118 -3.31 -12.93 4.01
C ASP A 118 -3.43 -11.91 2.88
N LEU A 119 -2.32 -11.39 2.38
CA LEU A 119 -2.30 -10.31 1.39
C LEU A 119 -2.62 -10.80 -0.03
N CYS A 120 -3.71 -10.30 -0.58
CA CYS A 120 -4.20 -10.52 -1.94
C CYS A 120 -4.12 -9.25 -2.81
N TYR A 121 -4.69 -9.26 -4.02
CA TYR A 121 -4.64 -8.17 -5.01
C TYR A 121 -3.23 -7.78 -5.50
N LEU A 122 -2.21 -8.62 -5.29
CA LEU A 122 -0.84 -8.32 -5.73
C LEU A 122 -0.67 -8.44 -7.25
N ASN A 123 -1.41 -9.35 -7.89
CA ASN A 123 -1.35 -9.56 -9.33
C ASN A 123 -2.25 -8.61 -10.13
N THR A 124 -3.22 -7.98 -9.46
CA THR A 124 -4.11 -6.99 -10.06
C THR A 124 -3.50 -5.59 -10.08
N VAL A 125 -2.41 -5.34 -9.36
CA VAL A 125 -1.65 -4.08 -9.44
C VAL A 125 -0.54 -4.20 -10.47
N ASP A 126 -0.51 -3.26 -11.42
CA ASP A 126 0.55 -3.08 -12.40
C ASP A 126 1.55 -2.02 -11.93
N TRP A 127 2.69 -2.48 -11.43
CA TRP A 127 3.72 -1.59 -10.88
C TRP A 127 4.41 -0.76 -11.96
N SER A 128 4.41 -1.18 -13.23
CA SER A 128 4.96 -0.39 -14.34
C SER A 128 4.25 0.95 -14.56
N LEU A 129 3.01 1.07 -14.06
CA LEU A 129 2.25 2.33 -14.11
C LEU A 129 2.60 3.30 -12.97
N VAL A 130 3.28 2.80 -11.93
CA VAL A 130 3.59 3.55 -10.70
C VAL A 130 5.10 3.78 -10.54
N LEU A 131 5.93 2.87 -11.07
CA LEU A 131 7.38 2.87 -10.98
C LEU A 131 8.01 2.97 -12.37
N ASP A 132 9.11 3.69 -12.48
CA ASP A 132 9.91 3.74 -13.72
C ASP A 132 10.59 2.40 -14.06
N SER A 133 10.84 1.55 -13.07
CA SER A 133 11.43 0.22 -13.26
C SER A 133 11.01 -0.77 -12.17
N GLU A 134 10.55 -1.95 -12.60
CA GLU A 134 10.17 -3.05 -11.70
C GLU A 134 11.32 -4.00 -11.37
N GLN A 135 12.50 -3.85 -11.98
CA GLN A 135 13.59 -4.84 -11.94
C GLN A 135 14.04 -5.20 -10.52
N ASN A 136 13.96 -4.25 -9.60
CA ASN A 136 14.43 -4.40 -8.22
C ASN A 136 13.28 -4.64 -7.22
N ASN A 137 12.04 -4.78 -7.69
CA ASN A 137 10.91 -5.10 -6.82
C ASN A 137 11.09 -6.50 -6.22
N TYR A 138 10.74 -6.63 -4.94
CA TYR A 138 10.81 -7.90 -4.22
C TYR A 138 9.44 -8.24 -3.63
N VAL A 139 8.77 -9.24 -4.21
CA VAL A 139 7.45 -9.70 -3.77
C VAL A 139 7.52 -11.20 -3.52
N ALA A 140 7.52 -11.62 -2.25
CA ALA A 140 7.71 -13.03 -1.89
C ALA A 140 7.05 -13.41 -0.55
N GLY A 141 6.64 -14.67 -0.41
CA GLY A 141 6.09 -15.18 0.86
C GLY A 141 4.74 -14.55 1.26
N ASN A 142 3.98 -14.02 0.30
CA ASN A 142 2.60 -13.55 0.50
C ASN A 142 1.60 -14.66 0.14
N LYS A 143 0.30 -14.41 0.33
CA LYS A 143 -0.74 -15.37 -0.03
C LYS A 143 -0.61 -15.80 -1.51
N PRO A 144 -0.64 -17.11 -1.83
CA PRO A 144 -0.60 -17.57 -3.20
C PRO A 144 -1.78 -17.02 -4.00
N ALA A 145 -1.52 -16.45 -5.18
CA ALA A 145 -2.56 -15.82 -5.99
C ALA A 145 -3.73 -16.77 -6.37
N LYS A 146 -3.50 -18.09 -6.41
CA LYS A 146 -4.54 -19.09 -6.67
C LYS A 146 -5.53 -19.26 -5.53
N GLU A 147 -5.13 -18.87 -4.33
CA GLU A 147 -5.96 -18.88 -3.12
C GLU A 147 -6.65 -17.52 -2.90
N CYS A 148 -6.28 -16.51 -3.69
CA CYS A 148 -6.94 -15.23 -3.75
C CYS A 148 -8.10 -15.29 -4.75
N GLY A 149 -9.30 -14.89 -4.32
CA GLY A 149 -10.46 -14.67 -5.18
C GLY A 149 -10.49 -13.25 -5.72
N ASP A 150 -9.36 -12.78 -6.28
CA ASP A 150 -9.22 -11.38 -6.72
C ASP A 150 -10.21 -11.06 -7.86
N VAL A 151 -11.13 -10.13 -7.61
CA VAL A 151 -12.10 -9.66 -8.58
C VAL A 151 -12.12 -8.14 -8.56
N CYS A 152 -11.80 -7.52 -9.68
CA CYS A 152 -11.80 -6.07 -9.81
C CYS A 152 -13.24 -5.52 -9.97
N PRO A 153 -13.46 -4.22 -9.67
CA PRO A 153 -14.76 -3.55 -9.82
C PRO A 153 -15.45 -3.80 -11.17
N GLY A 154 -16.62 -4.44 -11.12
CA GLY A 154 -17.48 -4.71 -12.28
C GLY A 154 -17.04 -5.91 -13.14
N ASP A 155 -15.91 -6.56 -12.83
CA ASP A 155 -15.40 -7.66 -13.65
C ASP A 155 -16.28 -8.93 -13.55
N ALA A 156 -16.83 -9.22 -12.36
CA ALA A 156 -17.76 -10.33 -12.17
C ALA A 156 -19.07 -10.19 -12.98
N ASP A 157 -19.51 -8.97 -13.21
CA ASP A 157 -20.74 -8.68 -13.96
C ASP A 157 -20.49 -8.54 -15.48
N GLY A 158 -19.25 -8.73 -15.94
CA GLY A 158 -18.84 -8.51 -17.33
C GLY A 158 -18.79 -7.04 -17.74
N ASN A 159 -18.96 -6.11 -16.79
CA ASN A 159 -18.94 -4.67 -17.00
C ASN A 159 -17.77 -4.04 -16.25
N SER A 160 -16.55 -4.52 -16.58
CA SER A 160 -15.33 -4.05 -15.92
C SER A 160 -15.19 -2.54 -16.06
N ARG A 161 -15.01 -1.87 -14.93
CA ARG A 161 -14.81 -0.42 -14.85
C ARG A 161 -13.33 -0.03 -14.82
N CYS A 162 -12.45 -1.02 -14.76
CA CYS A 162 -11.03 -0.82 -14.59
C CYS A 162 -10.28 -0.93 -15.92
N GLU A 163 -9.17 -0.20 -16.03
CA GLU A 163 -8.27 -0.36 -17.16
C GLU A 163 -7.65 -1.76 -17.17
N LYS A 164 -7.38 -2.26 -18.37
CA LYS A 164 -6.74 -3.56 -18.59
C LYS A 164 -5.36 -3.32 -19.17
N THR A 165 -4.34 -3.95 -18.60
CA THR A 165 -2.97 -3.91 -19.15
C THR A 165 -2.45 -5.32 -19.36
N LEU A 166 -1.42 -5.47 -20.20
CA LEU A 166 -0.72 -6.74 -20.41
C LEU A 166 0.45 -6.85 -19.42
N LYS A 167 0.32 -7.71 -18.40
CA LYS A 167 1.39 -7.97 -17.42
C LYS A 167 1.75 -9.45 -17.45
N ASN A 168 3.01 -9.77 -17.70
CA ASN A 168 3.52 -11.15 -17.78
C ASN A 168 2.70 -12.06 -18.73
N GLY A 169 2.26 -11.51 -19.87
CA GLY A 169 1.42 -12.23 -20.85
C GLY A 169 -0.06 -12.37 -20.45
N ASN A 170 -0.48 -11.84 -19.30
CA ASN A 170 -1.86 -11.84 -18.85
C ASN A 170 -2.49 -10.46 -19.05
N PHE A 171 -3.51 -10.38 -19.91
CA PHE A 171 -4.30 -9.19 -20.15
C PHE A 171 -5.51 -9.19 -19.21
N ALA A 172 -5.42 -8.39 -18.13
CA ALA A 172 -6.41 -8.40 -17.06
C ALA A 172 -6.67 -7.00 -16.50
N CYS A 173 -7.80 -6.85 -15.84
CA CYS A 173 -8.20 -5.63 -15.12
C CYS A 173 -7.19 -5.29 -14.04
N ARG A 174 -6.93 -4.00 -13.85
CA ARG A 174 -6.03 -3.49 -12.83
C ARG A 174 -6.78 -2.82 -11.70
N CYS A 175 -6.55 -3.29 -10.48
CA CYS A 175 -7.24 -2.81 -9.29
C CYS A 175 -6.38 -2.97 -8.04
N TRP A 176 -6.59 -2.04 -7.10
CA TRP A 176 -5.99 -2.06 -5.77
C TRP A 176 -6.81 -2.90 -4.77
N SER A 177 -8.10 -3.11 -5.07
CA SER A 177 -9.07 -3.88 -4.29
C SER A 177 -10.31 -4.22 -5.13
N SER A 178 -11.28 -4.91 -4.55
CA SER A 178 -12.61 -5.14 -5.16
C SER A 178 -13.43 -3.87 -5.38
N GLU A 179 -13.04 -2.75 -4.76
CA GLU A 179 -13.77 -1.49 -4.78
C GLU A 179 -13.07 -0.42 -5.62
N HIS A 180 -11.74 -0.50 -5.78
CA HIS A 180 -10.93 0.55 -6.39
C HIS A 180 -10.10 0.03 -7.55
N CYS A 181 -10.36 0.57 -8.75
CA CYS A 181 -9.50 0.36 -9.91
C CYS A 181 -8.13 1.02 -9.70
N GLN A 182 -7.12 0.46 -10.35
CA GLN A 182 -5.86 1.15 -10.55
C GLN A 182 -6.07 2.14 -11.70
N GLN A 183 -5.66 3.37 -11.47
CA GLN A 183 -5.83 4.46 -12.41
C GLN A 183 -4.48 4.89 -12.98
#